data_AF-A0A382SLA1-F1
#
_entry.id   AF-A0A382SLA1-F1
#
_cell.length_a   1.000
_cell.length_b   1.000
_cell.length_c   1.000
_cell.angle_alpha   90.00
_cell.angle_beta   90.00
_cell.angle_gamma   90.00
#
_symmetry.space_group_name_H-M   'P 1'
#
loop_
_entity.id
_entity.type
_entity.pdbx_description
1 polymer ?
#
loop_
_entity_poly.entity_id
_entity_poly.type
_entity_poly.pdbx_seq_one_letter_code
_entity_poly.pdbx_strand_id
1 'polypeptide(L)'
;MTQQAVHDPTRLSFESAFLGFQHMLASFGGILTAPLIIAMGMGLSLQETSYLVSSSLVVSGLATFIQIVRVGPIGSGLLSIQGTSFAFVGPFIYAYETMAQHLLPSEALGTLFGSAATCAAAVFVLSYFVKSLRTIITTNVSGTTLILIGISLIVITLQNIHLAYQEMGSMGWQVLVIAGGVFVSVLGCSFFGLRLLKIASVAIGLAVGLIMAMFFGLVDWVLLEKADAIFVLDPLRHGWQLDWAVVMVLFPIFLVSATES
;
A
#
# COMPACT_ATOMS: atom_id res chain seq x y z
N MET A 1 29.77 16.91 28.19
CA MET A 1 28.78 17.38 29.19
C MET A 1 28.05 18.53 28.53
N THR A 2 26.75 18.55 28.24
CA THR A 2 25.60 17.80 28.73
C THR A 2 24.44 18.28 27.86
N GLN A 3 23.78 17.37 27.16
CA GLN A 3 22.32 17.34 26.98
C GLN A 3 22.02 16.11 26.15
N GLN A 4 22.00 14.96 26.83
CA GLN A 4 21.04 13.92 26.44
C GLN A 4 19.69 14.62 26.45
N ALA A 5 19.14 14.86 25.26
CA ALA A 5 17.76 15.27 25.12
C ALA A 5 16.95 14.22 25.91
N VAL A 6 16.39 14.65 27.03
CA VAL A 6 15.37 13.89 27.74
C VAL A 6 14.28 13.70 26.71
N HIS A 7 14.21 12.49 26.15
CA HIS A 7 13.12 12.05 25.30
C HIS A 7 11.91 12.10 26.21
N ASP A 8 11.17 13.20 26.19
CA ASP A 8 9.89 13.32 26.88
C ASP A 8 8.84 12.77 25.90
N PRO A 9 8.39 11.51 26.05
CA PRO A 9 7.58 10.84 25.04
C PRO A 9 6.14 11.36 24.99
N THR A 10 5.80 12.39 25.76
CA THR A 10 4.40 12.78 26.04
C THR A 10 4.03 14.22 25.65
N ARG A 11 4.97 15.06 25.23
CA ARG A 11 4.63 16.41 24.75
C ARG A 11 4.30 16.40 23.27
N LEU A 12 3.00 16.31 22.97
CA LEU A 12 2.44 16.64 21.66
C LEU A 12 2.64 18.14 21.39
N SER A 13 3.81 18.51 20.89
CA SER A 13 4.05 19.87 20.41
C SER A 13 3.45 20.03 19.01
N PHE A 14 3.12 21.28 18.64
CA PHE A 14 2.67 21.60 17.28
C PHE A 14 3.72 21.20 16.23
N GLU A 15 5.01 21.33 16.56
CA GLU A 15 6.10 20.90 15.67
C GLU A 15 6.09 19.39 15.46
N SER A 16 5.90 18.60 16.52
CA SER A 16 5.82 17.14 16.42
C SER A 16 4.59 16.68 15.63
N ALA A 17 3.44 17.35 15.81
CA ALA A 17 2.24 17.08 15.04
C ALA A 17 2.44 17.40 13.55
N PHE A 18 3.09 18.53 13.24
CA PHE A 18 3.41 18.94 11.88
C PHE A 18 4.40 17.97 11.20
N LEU A 19 5.46 17.57 11.90
CA LEU A 19 6.40 16.55 11.44
C LEU A 19 5.71 15.21 11.19
N GLY A 20 4.82 14.77 12.10
CA GLY A 20 4.03 13.55 11.93
C GLY A 20 3.13 13.61 10.70
N PHE A 21 2.42 14.72 10.51
CA PHE A 21 1.61 14.96 9.32
C PHE A 21 2.43 14.93 8.03
N GLN A 22 3.63 15.51 8.05
CA GLN A 22 4.53 15.45 6.91
C GLN A 22 4.98 14.02 6.60
N HIS A 23 5.34 13.24 7.62
CA HIS A 23 5.71 11.83 7.45
C HIS A 23 4.56 11.02 6.88
N MET A 24 3.32 11.28 7.34
CA MET A 24 2.12 10.68 6.79
C MET A 24 1.96 11.02 5.30
N LEU A 25 2.08 12.30 4.90
CA LEU A 25 2.01 12.68 3.49
C LEU A 25 3.10 12.04 2.63
N ALA A 26 4.29 11.83 3.20
CA ALA A 26 5.40 11.17 2.54
C ALA A 26 5.13 9.70 2.22
N SER A 27 4.60 8.97 3.22
CA SER A 27 4.35 7.54 3.09
C SER A 27 3.02 7.24 2.39
N PHE A 28 2.11 8.22 2.31
CA PHE A 28 0.76 8.08 1.77
C PHE A 28 0.75 7.40 0.39
N GLY A 29 1.57 7.89 -0.54
CA GLY A 29 1.66 7.31 -1.88
C GLY A 29 2.07 5.84 -1.84
N GLY A 30 3.13 5.50 -1.09
CA GLY A 30 3.61 4.12 -0.97
C GLY A 30 2.59 3.17 -0.34
N ILE A 31 1.85 3.63 0.68
CA ILE A 31 0.86 2.81 1.37
C ILE A 31 -0.39 2.57 0.51
N LEU A 32 -0.80 3.56 -0.30
CA LEU A 32 -2.04 3.50 -1.09
C LEU A 32 -1.86 2.78 -2.43
N THR A 33 -0.69 2.91 -3.07
CA THR A 33 -0.49 2.37 -4.43
C THR A 33 -0.57 0.84 -4.48
N ALA A 34 0.09 0.13 -3.57
CA ALA A 34 0.10 -1.34 -3.59
C ALA A 34 -1.32 -1.97 -3.44
N PRO A 35 -2.14 -1.63 -2.42
CA PRO A 35 -3.49 -2.18 -2.31
C PRO A 35 -4.39 -1.76 -3.47
N LEU A 36 -4.22 -0.55 -4.02
CA LEU A 36 -4.97 -0.12 -5.20
C LEU A 36 -4.64 -0.98 -6.44
N ILE A 37 -3.36 -1.24 -6.69
CA ILE A 37 -2.93 -2.10 -7.80
C ILE A 37 -3.42 -3.54 -7.62
N ILE A 38 -3.35 -4.07 -6.40
CA ILE A 38 -3.88 -5.40 -6.07
C ILE A 38 -5.38 -5.46 -6.36
N ALA A 39 -6.17 -4.49 -5.87
CA ALA A 39 -7.61 -4.45 -6.10
C ALA A 39 -7.98 -4.33 -7.59
N MET A 40 -7.28 -3.48 -8.33
CA MET A 40 -7.49 -3.32 -9.77
C MET A 40 -7.10 -4.59 -10.54
N GLY A 41 -5.97 -5.20 -10.19
CA GLY A 41 -5.52 -6.46 -10.80
C GLY A 41 -6.43 -7.64 -10.52
N MET A 42 -7.09 -7.66 -9.36
CA MET A 42 -8.14 -8.63 -9.03
C MET A 42 -9.50 -8.29 -9.65
N GLY A 43 -9.65 -7.14 -10.32
CA GLY A 43 -10.92 -6.72 -10.90
C GLY A 43 -12.03 -6.51 -9.86
N LEU A 44 -11.69 -6.05 -8.66
CA LEU A 44 -12.67 -5.82 -7.59
C LEU A 44 -13.65 -4.69 -7.93
N SER A 45 -14.85 -4.74 -7.34
CA SER A 45 -15.80 -3.64 -7.42
C SER A 45 -15.25 -2.39 -6.72
N LEU A 46 -15.74 -1.21 -7.11
CA LEU A 46 -15.32 0.06 -6.53
C LEU A 46 -15.51 0.12 -5.00
N GLN A 47 -16.57 -0.53 -4.49
CA GLN A 47 -16.84 -0.63 -3.06
C GLN A 47 -15.76 -1.43 -2.34
N GLU A 48 -15.36 -2.57 -2.90
CA GLU A 48 -14.33 -3.42 -2.31
C GLU A 48 -12.93 -2.82 -2.44
N THR A 49 -12.63 -2.17 -3.57
CA THR A 49 -11.40 -1.40 -3.74
C THR A 49 -11.28 -0.29 -2.69
N SER A 50 -12.37 0.47 -2.48
CA SER A 50 -12.39 1.55 -1.49
C SER A 50 -12.23 1.02 -0.06
N TYR A 51 -12.85 -0.13 0.24
CA TYR A 51 -12.69 -0.81 1.53
C TYR A 51 -11.26 -1.30 1.75
N LEU A 52 -10.65 -1.93 0.75
CA LEU A 52 -9.27 -2.44 0.82
C LEU A 52 -8.26 -1.31 1.02
N VAL A 53 -8.42 -0.20 0.29
CA VAL A 53 -7.56 0.97 0.42
C VAL A 53 -7.69 1.60 1.80
N SER A 54 -8.92 1.78 2.28
CA SER A 54 -9.19 2.38 3.60
C SER A 54 -8.70 1.50 4.75
N SER A 55 -8.95 0.19 4.68
CA SER A 55 -8.44 -0.77 5.67
C SER A 55 -6.91 -0.80 5.69
N SER A 56 -6.23 -0.75 4.53
CA SER A 56 -4.77 -0.67 4.46
C SER A 56 -4.22 0.56 5.18
N LEU A 57 -4.82 1.74 4.99
CA LEU A 57 -4.40 2.98 5.65
C LEU A 57 -4.56 2.88 7.18
N VAL A 58 -5.70 2.37 7.66
CA VAL A 58 -5.97 2.19 9.09
C VAL A 58 -5.00 1.19 9.71
N VAL A 59 -4.81 0.03 9.08
CA VAL A 59 -3.93 -1.04 9.59
C VAL A 59 -2.46 -0.59 9.54
N SER A 60 -2.03 0.12 8.49
CA SER A 60 -0.69 0.71 8.38
C SER A 60 -0.42 1.71 9.52
N GLY A 61 -1.38 2.58 9.83
CA GLY A 61 -1.28 3.50 10.95
C GLY A 61 -1.17 2.78 12.29
N LEU A 62 -2.01 1.77 12.53
CA LEU A 62 -1.98 0.95 13.73
C LEU A 62 -0.66 0.17 13.87
N ALA A 63 -0.21 -0.47 12.79
CA ALA A 63 1.03 -1.23 12.78
C ALA A 63 2.26 -0.33 13.01
N THR A 64 2.28 0.85 12.40
CA THR A 64 3.32 1.88 12.64
C THR A 64 3.34 2.30 14.10
N PHE A 65 2.16 2.55 14.69
CA PHE A 65 2.04 2.90 16.10
C PHE A 65 2.58 1.80 17.03
N ILE A 66 2.20 0.54 16.78
CA ILE A 66 2.68 -0.62 17.56
C ILE A 66 4.21 -0.74 17.47
N GLN A 67 4.78 -0.53 16.28
CA GLN A 67 6.23 -0.60 16.07
C GLN A 67 7.00 0.50 16.81
N ILE A 68 6.44 1.71 16.86
CA ILE A 68 7.05 2.87 17.54
C ILE A 68 6.92 2.75 19.07
N VAL A 69 5.73 2.45 19.58
CA VAL A 69 5.45 2.45 21.03
C VAL A 69 6.02 1.22 21.73
N ARG A 70 6.25 0.13 20.99
CA ARG A 70 6.73 -1.15 21.51
C ARG A 70 5.83 -1.72 22.61
N VAL A 71 4.85 -2.52 22.20
CA VAL A 71 3.94 -3.23 23.11
C VAL A 71 4.60 -4.53 23.57
N GLY A 72 5.31 -4.48 24.70
CA GLY A 72 6.02 -5.63 25.27
C GLY A 72 7.22 -6.08 24.41
N PRO A 73 7.34 -7.36 24.01
CA PRO A 73 8.40 -7.81 23.11
C PRO A 73 8.17 -7.42 21.64
N ILE A 74 6.99 -6.89 21.30
CA ILE A 74 6.59 -6.57 19.92
C ILE A 74 6.87 -5.09 19.64
N GLY A 75 7.60 -4.82 18.55
CA GLY A 75 7.92 -3.47 18.09
C GLY A 75 9.40 -3.11 18.22
N SER A 76 9.90 -2.28 17.31
CA SER A 76 11.30 -1.85 17.27
C SER A 76 11.64 -0.77 18.31
N GLY A 77 10.66 0.04 18.72
CA GLY A 77 10.90 1.25 19.51
C GLY A 77 11.54 2.38 18.70
N LEU A 78 11.59 2.25 17.36
CA LEU A 78 12.12 3.21 16.41
C LEU A 78 11.03 3.70 15.46
N LEU A 79 11.30 4.77 14.71
CA LEU A 79 10.41 5.26 13.65
C LEU A 79 10.39 4.28 12.46
N SER A 80 9.65 3.18 12.62
CA SER A 80 9.51 2.10 11.64
C SER A 80 8.12 2.18 11.00
N ILE A 81 8.00 3.01 9.96
CA ILE A 81 6.75 3.18 9.18
C ILE A 81 6.40 1.85 8.52
N GLN A 82 5.19 1.37 8.77
CA GLN A 82 4.65 0.15 8.20
C GLN A 82 3.77 0.47 7.01
N GLY A 83 3.89 -0.31 5.94
CA GLY A 83 3.07 -0.17 4.73
C GLY A 83 2.93 -1.50 4.02
N THR A 84 2.14 -1.52 2.95
CA THR A 84 1.97 -2.71 2.12
C THR A 84 3.21 -2.93 1.25
N SER A 85 3.79 -4.13 1.27
CA SER A 85 4.92 -4.45 0.39
C SER A 85 4.43 -4.73 -1.03
N PHE A 86 5.07 -4.09 -2.01
CA PHE A 86 4.80 -4.32 -3.43
C PHE A 86 5.16 -5.73 -3.88
N ALA A 87 5.95 -6.47 -3.11
CA ALA A 87 6.30 -7.84 -3.40
C ALA A 87 5.07 -8.78 -3.40
N PHE A 88 4.00 -8.38 -2.70
CA PHE A 88 2.75 -9.12 -2.67
C PHE A 88 1.86 -8.93 -3.89
N VAL A 89 2.10 -7.91 -4.73
CA VAL A 89 1.19 -7.54 -5.84
C VAL A 89 0.94 -8.72 -6.79
N GLY A 90 2.01 -9.29 -7.35
CA GLY A 90 1.90 -10.40 -8.30
C GLY A 90 1.29 -11.67 -7.68
N PRO A 91 1.83 -12.18 -6.56
CA PRO A 91 1.31 -13.38 -5.91
C PRO A 91 -0.15 -13.27 -5.47
N PHE A 92 -0.59 -12.10 -4.97
CA PHE A 92 -1.98 -11.90 -4.55
C PHE A 92 -2.94 -11.92 -5.73
N ILE A 93 -2.62 -11.20 -6.82
CA ILE A 93 -3.43 -11.19 -8.04
C ILE A 93 -3.53 -12.61 -8.61
N TYR A 94 -2.40 -13.31 -8.73
CA TYR A 94 -2.35 -14.68 -9.24
C TYR A 94 -3.17 -15.66 -8.38
N ALA A 95 -3.01 -15.61 -7.05
CA ALA A 95 -3.77 -16.47 -6.15
C ALA A 95 -5.27 -16.18 -6.22
N TYR A 96 -5.66 -14.91 -6.31
CA TYR A 96 -7.05 -14.53 -6.47
C TYR A 96 -7.64 -15.03 -7.80
N GLU A 97 -6.97 -14.80 -8.93
CA GLU A 97 -7.47 -15.20 -10.25
C GLU A 97 -7.65 -16.71 -10.37
N THR A 98 -6.74 -17.50 -9.80
CA THR A 98 -6.86 -18.97 -9.81
C THR A 98 -8.06 -19.45 -8.99
N MET A 99 -8.36 -18.81 -7.87
CA MET A 99 -9.53 -19.12 -7.04
C MET A 99 -10.85 -18.62 -7.65
N ALA A 100 -10.84 -17.42 -8.24
CA ALA A 100 -12.01 -16.77 -8.83
C ALA A 100 -12.60 -17.55 -10.03
N GLN A 101 -11.85 -18.52 -10.58
CA GLN A 101 -12.35 -19.45 -11.60
C GLN A 101 -13.35 -20.48 -11.04
N HIS A 102 -13.30 -20.76 -9.74
CA HIS A 102 -14.04 -21.86 -9.11
C HIS A 102 -14.89 -21.43 -7.90
N LEU A 103 -14.62 -20.25 -7.34
CA LEU A 103 -15.26 -19.70 -6.15
C LEU A 103 -15.99 -18.40 -6.47
N LEU A 104 -16.96 -18.05 -5.62
CA LEU A 104 -17.56 -16.71 -5.64
C LEU A 104 -16.49 -15.67 -5.26
N PRO A 105 -16.51 -14.44 -5.83
CA PRO A 105 -15.50 -13.41 -5.53
C PRO A 105 -15.32 -13.11 -4.03
N SER A 106 -16.40 -13.14 -3.26
CA SER A 106 -16.36 -12.95 -1.81
C SER A 106 -15.67 -14.09 -1.07
N GLU A 107 -15.87 -15.33 -1.52
CA GLU A 107 -15.23 -16.52 -0.94
C GLU A 107 -13.75 -16.60 -1.33
N ALA A 108 -13.42 -16.20 -2.57
CA ALA A 108 -12.05 -16.09 -3.03
C ALA A 108 -11.25 -15.06 -2.20
N LEU A 109 -11.85 -13.89 -1.91
CA LEU A 109 -11.24 -12.89 -1.01
C LEU A 109 -11.09 -13.40 0.42
N GLY A 110 -12.11 -14.07 0.97
CA GLY A 110 -12.06 -14.66 2.31
C GLY A 110 -10.97 -15.71 2.44
N THR A 111 -10.82 -16.55 1.40
CA THR A 111 -9.77 -17.57 1.32
C THR A 111 -8.38 -16.94 1.16
N LEU A 112 -8.25 -15.89 0.33
CA LEU A 112 -7.00 -15.16 0.14
C LEU A 112 -6.53 -14.54 1.47
N PHE A 113 -7.40 -13.76 2.13
CA PHE A 113 -7.04 -13.07 3.36
C PHE A 113 -6.87 -14.00 4.55
N GLY A 114 -7.70 -15.05 4.69
CA GLY A 114 -7.53 -16.06 5.73
C GLY A 114 -6.24 -16.87 5.57
N SER A 115 -5.89 -17.23 4.33
CA SER A 115 -4.62 -17.90 4.01
C SER A 115 -3.42 -16.96 4.27
N ALA A 116 -3.50 -15.70 3.84
CA ALA A 116 -2.46 -14.70 4.10
C ALA A 116 -2.27 -14.42 5.60
N ALA A 117 -3.35 -14.35 6.37
CA ALA A 117 -3.29 -14.20 7.82
C ALA A 117 -2.63 -15.41 8.50
N THR A 118 -2.86 -16.61 7.96
CA THR A 118 -2.17 -17.84 8.40
C THR A 118 -0.68 -17.80 8.09
N CYS A 119 -0.28 -17.35 6.89
CA CYS A 119 1.13 -17.11 6.56
C CYS A 119 1.77 -16.09 7.49
N ALA A 120 1.08 -14.97 7.76
CA ALA A 120 1.55 -13.94 8.67
C ALA A 120 1.77 -14.48 10.09
N ALA A 121 0.84 -15.30 10.60
CA ALA A 121 0.99 -15.95 11.90
C ALA A 121 2.19 -16.93 11.93
N ALA A 122 2.35 -17.74 10.88
CA ALA A 122 3.49 -18.65 10.77
C ALA A 122 4.83 -17.89 10.75
N VAL A 123 4.90 -16.81 9.98
CA VAL A 123 6.10 -15.96 9.89
C VAL A 123 6.36 -15.19 11.18
N PHE A 124 5.31 -14.76 11.89
CA PHE A 124 5.46 -14.15 13.21
C PHE A 124 6.16 -15.11 14.19
N VAL A 125 5.83 -16.40 14.17
CA VAL A 125 6.52 -17.42 14.98
C VAL A 125 7.95 -17.68 14.47
N LEU A 126 8.15 -17.74 13.16
CA LEU A 126 9.48 -17.93 12.56
C LEU A 126 10.41 -16.73 12.78
N SER A 127 9.85 -15.54 13.05
CA SER A 127 10.61 -14.32 13.29
C SER A 127 11.59 -14.44 14.47
N TYR A 128 11.27 -15.29 15.46
CA TYR A 128 12.16 -15.62 16.58
C TYR A 128 13.46 -16.34 16.14
N PHE A 129 13.48 -16.92 14.94
CA PHE A 129 14.61 -17.68 14.39
C PHE A 129 15.26 -17.01 13.16
N VAL A 130 15.05 -15.71 12.96
CA VAL A 130 15.51 -14.91 11.79
C VAL A 130 16.99 -15.07 11.44
N LYS A 131 17.87 -15.31 12.43
CA LYS A 131 19.31 -15.51 12.18
C LYS A 131 19.61 -16.66 11.20
N SER A 132 18.76 -17.69 11.15
CA SER A 132 18.92 -18.80 10.19
C SER A 132 18.34 -18.50 8.80
N LEU A 133 17.34 -17.62 8.69
CA LEU A 133 16.69 -17.26 7.42
C LEU A 133 17.60 -16.40 6.53
N ARG A 134 18.41 -15.52 7.13
CA ARG A 134 19.30 -14.58 6.41
C ARG A 134 20.38 -15.27 5.56
N THR A 135 20.65 -16.56 5.79
CA THR A 135 21.61 -17.35 5.00
C THR A 135 21.05 -17.75 3.62
N ILE A 136 19.72 -17.76 3.45
CA ILE A 136 19.05 -18.26 2.25
C ILE A 136 18.76 -17.14 1.24
N ILE A 137 18.48 -15.93 1.72
CA ILE A 137 18.14 -14.77 0.87
C ILE A 137 19.35 -13.84 0.78
N THR A 138 20.07 -13.90 -0.34
CA THR A 138 21.23 -13.04 -0.59
C THR A 138 20.79 -11.67 -1.10
N THR A 139 21.56 -10.61 -0.81
CA THR A 139 21.28 -9.22 -1.23
C THR A 139 21.06 -9.08 -2.74
N ASN A 140 21.66 -9.95 -3.55
CA ASN A 140 21.47 -9.97 -4.99
C ASN A 140 20.03 -10.35 -5.39
N VAL A 141 19.38 -11.27 -4.67
CA VAL A 141 18.00 -11.70 -4.96
C VAL A 141 17.02 -10.58 -4.60
N SER A 142 17.16 -9.97 -3.42
CA SER A 142 16.29 -8.85 -3.03
C SER A 142 16.41 -7.66 -4.00
N GLY A 143 17.63 -7.34 -4.43
CA GLY A 143 17.88 -6.26 -5.39
C GLY A 143 17.24 -6.51 -6.75
N THR A 144 17.39 -7.72 -7.32
CA THR A 144 16.76 -8.06 -8.60
C THR A 144 15.24 -8.10 -8.49
N THR A 145 14.69 -8.64 -7.41
CA THR A 145 13.24 -8.64 -7.15
C THR A 145 12.68 -7.21 -7.08
N LEU A 146 13.36 -6.28 -6.40
CA LEU A 146 12.90 -4.89 -6.31
C LEU A 146 12.88 -4.18 -7.68
N ILE A 147 13.87 -4.44 -8.52
CA ILE A 147 13.91 -3.92 -9.90
C ILE A 147 12.75 -4.49 -10.72
N LEU A 148 12.49 -5.81 -10.63
CA LEU A 148 11.40 -6.47 -11.34
C LEU A 148 10.03 -5.92 -10.89
N ILE A 149 9.84 -5.69 -9.59
CA ILE A 149 8.64 -5.03 -9.05
C ILE A 149 8.50 -3.63 -9.69
N GLY A 150 9.56 -2.82 -9.67
CA GLY A 150 9.55 -1.48 -10.25
C GLY A 150 9.17 -1.46 -11.73
N ILE A 151 9.77 -2.34 -12.54
CA ILE A 151 9.46 -2.47 -13.97
C ILE A 151 8.00 -2.91 -14.17
N SER A 152 7.53 -3.88 -13.38
CA SER A 152 6.14 -4.37 -13.47
C SER A 152 5.13 -3.27 -13.16
N LEU A 153 5.41 -2.39 -12.19
CA LEU A 153 4.56 -1.24 -11.86
C LEU A 153 4.48 -0.23 -13.00
N ILE A 154 5.57 0.00 -13.73
CA ILE A 154 5.56 0.86 -14.92
C ILE A 154 4.65 0.26 -15.99
N VAL A 155 4.76 -1.05 -16.25
CA VAL A 155 3.91 -1.74 -17.23
C VAL A 155 2.43 -1.64 -16.85
N ILE A 156 2.08 -1.95 -15.61
CA ILE A 156 0.69 -1.85 -15.11
C ILE A 156 0.17 -0.42 -15.21
N THR A 157 0.99 0.58 -14.89
CA THR A 157 0.59 1.99 -15.00
C THR A 157 0.27 2.37 -16.45
N LEU A 158 1.11 1.94 -17.41
CA LEU A 158 0.88 2.19 -18.83
C LEU A 158 -0.37 1.46 -19.34
N GLN A 159 -0.60 0.23 -18.90
CA GLN A 159 -1.82 -0.52 -19.21
C GLN A 159 -3.06 0.18 -18.69
N ASN A 160 -3.05 0.67 -17.44
CA ASN A 160 -4.18 1.40 -16.86
C ASN A 160 -4.47 2.71 -17.60
N ILE A 161 -3.44 3.47 -17.97
CA ILE A 161 -3.59 4.68 -18.79
C ILE A 161 -4.18 4.33 -20.16
N HIS A 162 -3.72 3.23 -20.76
CA HIS A 162 -4.21 2.78 -22.06
C HIS A 162 -5.68 2.33 -22.01
N LEU A 163 -6.07 1.57 -20.99
CA LEU A 163 -7.46 1.16 -20.77
C LEU A 163 -8.36 2.37 -20.56
N ALA A 164 -8.00 3.29 -19.67
CA ALA A 164 -8.76 4.51 -19.43
C ALA A 164 -8.87 5.39 -20.69
N TYR A 165 -7.80 5.45 -21.50
CA TYR A 165 -7.84 6.14 -22.79
C TYR A 165 -8.87 5.53 -23.75
N GLN A 166 -8.95 4.19 -23.80
CA GLN A 166 -9.92 3.49 -24.66
C GLN A 166 -11.36 3.67 -24.17
N GLU A 167 -11.61 3.58 -22.86
CA GLU A 167 -12.94 3.75 -22.26
C GLU A 167 -13.53 5.13 -22.54
N MET A 168 -12.68 6.17 -22.58
CA MET A 168 -13.11 7.54 -22.87
C MET A 168 -13.30 7.84 -24.36
N GLY A 169 -12.98 6.91 -25.26
CA GLY A 169 -13.18 7.06 -26.70
C GLY A 169 -12.59 8.36 -27.26
N SER A 170 -13.45 9.23 -27.81
CA SER A 170 -13.04 10.52 -28.40
C SER A 170 -12.42 11.50 -27.39
N MET A 171 -12.67 11.31 -26.09
CA MET A 171 -12.14 12.15 -25.01
C MET A 171 -10.91 11.55 -24.33
N GLY A 172 -10.34 10.45 -24.84
CA GLY A 172 -9.16 9.79 -24.25
C GLY A 172 -7.94 10.69 -24.06
N TRP A 173 -7.81 11.76 -24.86
CA TRP A 173 -6.75 12.76 -24.68
C TRP A 173 -6.74 13.40 -23.28
N GLN A 174 -7.89 13.49 -22.60
CA GLN A 174 -7.99 14.02 -21.23
C GLN A 174 -7.21 13.16 -20.23
N VAL A 175 -7.24 11.82 -20.38
CA VAL A 175 -6.48 10.89 -19.53
C VAL A 175 -4.99 11.15 -19.64
N LEU A 176 -4.49 11.35 -20.87
CA LEU A 176 -3.07 11.63 -21.11
C LEU A 176 -2.65 12.96 -20.51
N VAL A 177 -3.51 13.98 -20.60
CA VAL A 177 -3.26 15.30 -19.99
C VAL A 177 -3.20 15.20 -18.47
N ILE A 178 -4.12 14.46 -17.84
CA ILE A 178 -4.13 14.24 -16.39
C ILE A 178 -2.89 13.46 -15.97
N ALA A 179 -2.61 12.31 -16.60
CA ALA A 179 -1.45 11.47 -16.26
C ALA A 179 -0.12 12.22 -16.44
N GLY A 180 0.02 12.95 -17.56
CA GLY A 180 1.17 13.81 -17.82
C GLY A 180 1.29 14.96 -16.81
N GLY A 181 0.18 15.60 -16.45
CA GLY A 181 0.13 16.66 -15.45
C GLY A 181 0.56 16.19 -14.07
N VAL A 182 0.05 15.03 -13.63
CA VAL A 182 0.49 14.38 -12.38
C VAL A 182 1.99 14.09 -12.44
N PHE A 183 2.47 13.44 -13.51
CA PHE A 183 3.89 13.10 -13.65
C PHE A 183 4.81 14.33 -13.61
N VAL A 184 4.48 15.38 -14.38
CA VAL A 184 5.24 16.64 -14.42
C VAL A 184 5.22 17.34 -13.06
N SER A 185 4.07 17.35 -12.37
CA SER A 185 3.96 17.99 -11.05
C SER A 185 4.81 17.28 -9.99
N VAL A 186 4.83 15.94 -9.98
CA VAL A 186 5.69 15.14 -9.09
C VAL A 186 7.16 15.40 -9.39
N LEU A 187 7.57 15.35 -10.67
CA LEU A 187 8.94 15.64 -11.08
C LEU A 187 9.37 17.05 -10.71
N GLY A 188 8.52 18.04 -11.00
CA GLY A 188 8.76 19.44 -10.63
C GLY A 188 9.02 19.56 -9.14
N CYS A 189 8.11 19.07 -8.30
CA CYS A 189 8.26 19.07 -6.83
C CYS A 189 9.52 18.34 -6.35
N SER A 190 9.91 17.25 -7.02
CA SER A 190 11.10 16.47 -6.70
C SER A 190 12.41 17.22 -7.01
N PHE A 191 12.42 18.03 -8.08
CA PHE A 191 13.58 18.82 -8.48
C PHE A 191 13.74 20.15 -7.71
N PHE A 192 12.68 20.66 -7.07
CA PHE A 192 12.78 21.88 -6.25
C PHE A 192 13.71 21.71 -5.04
N GLY A 193 14.42 22.78 -4.66
CA GLY A 193 15.39 22.75 -3.55
C GLY A 193 14.80 22.55 -2.15
N LEU A 194 13.47 22.65 -1.99
CA LEU A 194 12.81 22.52 -0.69
C LEU A 194 12.60 21.05 -0.32
N ARG A 195 13.23 20.62 0.78
CA ARG A 195 13.11 19.25 1.31
C ARG A 195 11.64 18.84 1.55
N LEU A 196 10.80 19.78 1.99
CA LEU A 196 9.38 19.53 2.25
C LEU A 196 8.61 19.16 0.96
N LEU A 197 8.87 19.86 -0.15
CA LEU A 197 8.22 19.60 -1.43
C LEU A 197 8.61 18.24 -2.01
N LYS A 198 9.86 17.81 -1.81
CA LYS A 198 10.32 16.49 -2.25
C LYS A 198 9.56 15.36 -1.56
N ILE A 199 9.40 15.50 -0.25
CA ILE A 199 8.73 14.52 0.61
C ILE A 199 7.23 14.45 0.30
N ALA A 200 6.58 15.59 0.05
CA ALA A 200 5.15 15.67 -0.27
C ALA A 200 4.84 15.56 -1.78
N SER A 201 5.84 15.34 -2.64
CA SER A 201 5.71 15.43 -4.10
C SER A 201 4.61 14.55 -4.67
N VAL A 202 4.51 13.31 -4.18
CA VAL A 202 3.47 12.36 -4.62
C VAL A 202 2.08 12.82 -4.20
N ALA A 203 1.91 13.28 -2.96
CA ALA A 203 0.62 13.80 -2.47
C ALA A 203 0.17 15.05 -3.25
N ILE A 204 1.11 15.97 -3.54
CA ILE A 204 0.84 17.15 -4.36
C ILE A 204 0.45 16.73 -5.78
N GLY A 205 1.15 15.76 -6.37
CA GLY A 205 0.83 15.26 -7.70
C GLY A 205 -0.57 14.66 -7.80
N LEU A 206 -0.97 13.86 -6.80
CA LEU A 206 -2.34 13.34 -6.71
C LEU A 206 -3.38 14.46 -6.59
N ALA A 207 -3.11 15.49 -5.77
CA ALA A 207 -4.00 16.63 -5.64
C ALA A 207 -4.17 17.41 -6.96
N VAL A 208 -3.07 17.63 -7.70
CA VAL A 208 -3.10 18.25 -9.03
C VAL A 208 -3.93 17.41 -10.00
N GLY A 209 -3.73 16.08 -10.01
CA GLY A 209 -4.51 15.16 -10.84
C GLY A 209 -6.01 15.23 -10.54
N LEU A 210 -6.39 15.25 -9.26
CA LEU A 210 -7.78 15.38 -8.84
C LEU A 210 -8.39 16.72 -9.28
N ILE A 211 -7.64 17.82 -9.14
CA ILE A 211 -8.09 19.15 -9.60
C ILE A 211 -8.33 19.15 -11.11
N MET A 212 -7.41 18.59 -11.89
CA MET A 212 -7.57 18.46 -13.33
C MET A 212 -8.79 17.59 -13.69
N ALA A 213 -8.99 16.46 -13.00
CA ALA A 213 -10.14 15.59 -13.19
C ALA A 213 -11.47 16.30 -12.90
N MET A 214 -11.51 17.16 -11.88
CA MET A 214 -12.68 18.00 -11.57
C MET A 214 -13.02 18.95 -12.73
N PHE A 215 -12.01 19.60 -13.33
CA PHE A 215 -12.23 20.49 -14.49
C PHE A 215 -12.74 19.75 -15.73
N PHE A 216 -12.36 18.49 -15.90
CA PHE A 216 -12.84 17.65 -17.00
C PHE A 216 -14.18 16.95 -16.70
N GLY A 217 -14.73 17.10 -15.49
CA GLY A 217 -16.01 16.48 -15.11
C GLY A 217 -15.93 14.96 -14.95
N LEU A 218 -14.74 14.41 -14.72
CA LEU A 218 -14.52 12.96 -14.55
C LEU A 218 -14.77 12.48 -13.11
N VAL A 219 -15.06 13.40 -12.19
CA VAL A 219 -15.32 13.08 -10.78
C VAL A 219 -16.81 12.82 -10.58
N ASP A 220 -17.13 11.60 -10.17
CA ASP A 220 -18.49 11.24 -9.77
C ASP A 220 -18.75 11.65 -8.31
N TRP A 221 -19.51 12.72 -8.14
CA TRP A 221 -19.90 13.24 -6.82
C TRP A 221 -20.99 12.40 -6.14
N VAL A 222 -21.77 11.61 -6.88
CA VAL A 222 -22.84 10.77 -6.33
C VAL A 222 -22.25 9.64 -5.48
N LEU A 223 -21.09 9.13 -5.89
CA LEU A 223 -20.31 8.16 -5.11
C LEU A 223 -19.79 8.75 -3.79
N LEU A 224 -19.44 10.03 -3.78
CA LEU A 224 -18.98 10.72 -2.57
C LEU A 224 -20.12 10.94 -1.56
N GLU A 225 -21.31 11.28 -2.03
CA GLU A 225 -22.49 11.47 -1.15
C GLU A 225 -22.94 10.17 -0.47
N LYS A 226 -22.72 9.03 -1.12
CA LYS A 226 -23.02 7.69 -0.57
C LYS A 226 -21.90 7.13 0.30
N ALA A 227 -20.73 7.78 0.33
CA ALA A 227 -19.61 7.30 1.11
C ALA A 227 -19.82 7.65 2.59
N ASP A 228 -19.65 6.66 3.46
CA ASP A 228 -19.71 6.88 4.90
C ASP A 228 -18.56 7.79 5.34
N ALA A 229 -18.89 8.83 6.12
CA ALA A 229 -17.91 9.77 6.65
C ALA A 229 -16.93 9.13 7.65
N ILE A 230 -17.31 7.99 8.24
CA ILE A 230 -16.52 7.24 9.21
C ILE A 230 -16.29 5.84 8.67
N PHE A 231 -15.01 5.51 8.45
CA PHE A 231 -14.62 4.16 8.11
C PHE A 231 -14.45 3.32 9.40
N VAL A 232 -15.19 2.22 9.47
CA VAL A 232 -15.04 1.22 10.54
C VAL A 232 -14.39 -0.02 9.95
N LEU A 233 -13.26 -0.43 10.53
CA LEU A 233 -12.57 -1.65 10.13
C LEU A 233 -13.37 -2.87 10.63
N ASP A 234 -13.81 -3.72 9.69
CA ASP A 234 -14.37 -5.04 9.98
C ASP A 234 -13.36 -6.13 9.58
N PRO A 235 -12.62 -6.70 10.53
CA PRO A 235 -11.60 -7.72 10.26
C PRO A 235 -12.16 -9.00 9.60
N LEU A 236 -13.46 -9.25 9.71
CA LEU A 236 -14.09 -10.50 9.26
C LEU A 236 -15.11 -10.32 8.13
N ARG A 237 -15.10 -9.17 7.44
CA ARG A 237 -16.01 -8.86 6.31
C ARG A 237 -16.10 -9.97 5.26
N HIS A 238 -14.98 -10.60 4.91
CA HIS A 238 -14.91 -11.65 3.87
C HIS A 238 -14.99 -13.07 4.44
N GLY A 239 -15.19 -13.21 5.75
CA GLY A 239 -15.05 -14.48 6.44
C GLY A 239 -13.60 -14.96 6.54
N TRP A 240 -13.39 -16.03 7.30
CA TRP A 240 -12.09 -16.68 7.45
C TRP A 240 -12.14 -18.05 6.78
N GLN A 241 -11.47 -18.18 5.63
CA GLN A 241 -11.32 -19.46 4.94
C GLN A 241 -9.83 -19.72 4.70
N LEU A 242 -9.42 -20.98 4.81
CA LEU A 242 -8.02 -21.37 4.70
C LEU A 242 -7.89 -22.39 3.58
N ASP A 243 -7.02 -22.08 2.62
CA ASP A 243 -6.59 -23.00 1.57
C ASP A 243 -5.07 -23.19 1.65
N TRP A 244 -4.65 -24.43 1.88
CA TRP A 244 -3.24 -24.80 1.96
C TRP A 244 -2.48 -24.58 0.65
N ALA A 245 -3.14 -24.67 -0.51
CA ALA A 245 -2.52 -24.37 -1.80
C ALA A 245 -2.15 -22.88 -1.88
N VAL A 246 -3.06 -22.00 -1.48
CA VAL A 246 -2.82 -20.55 -1.43
C VAL A 246 -1.72 -20.22 -0.42
N VAL A 247 -1.75 -20.85 0.76
CA VAL A 247 -0.68 -20.71 1.76
C VAL A 247 0.67 -21.08 1.16
N MET A 248 0.78 -22.21 0.45
CA MET A 248 2.05 -22.62 -0.18
C MET A 248 2.54 -21.62 -1.24
N VAL A 249 1.64 -21.01 -2.00
CA VAL A 249 1.98 -20.00 -3.02
C VAL A 249 2.46 -18.70 -2.36
N LEU A 250 1.81 -18.26 -1.28
CA LEU A 250 2.12 -16.99 -0.62
C LEU A 250 3.27 -17.09 0.39
N PHE A 251 3.50 -18.25 1.00
CA PHE A 251 4.46 -18.41 2.07
C PHE A 251 5.90 -17.95 1.73
N PRO A 252 6.44 -18.22 0.52
CA PRO A 252 7.77 -17.74 0.14
C PRO A 252 7.90 -16.21 0.19
N ILE A 253 6.88 -15.46 -0.25
CA ILE A 253 6.95 -14.00 -0.25
C ILE A 253 6.84 -13.42 1.16
N PHE A 254 6.07 -14.08 2.05
CA PHE A 254 6.05 -13.75 3.48
C PHE A 254 7.41 -13.97 4.14
N LEU A 255 8.14 -15.03 3.78
CA LEU A 255 9.51 -15.24 4.27
C LEU A 255 10.48 -14.17 3.77
N VAL A 256 10.40 -13.80 2.49
CA VAL A 256 11.21 -12.71 1.92
C VAL A 256 10.95 -11.42 2.69
N SER A 257 9.68 -11.06 2.89
CA SER A 257 9.31 -9.85 3.63
C SER A 257 9.85 -9.82 5.07
N ALA A 258 9.89 -10.98 5.75
CA ALA A 258 10.47 -11.09 7.08
C ALA A 258 11.99 -10.89 7.11
N THR A 259 12.68 -11.14 6.00
CA THR A 259 14.13 -10.89 5.89
C THR A 259 14.48 -9.47 5.48
N GLU A 260 13.53 -8.73 4.88
CA GLU A 260 13.67 -7.32 4.52
C GLU A 260 13.47 -6.38 5.72
N SER A 261 12.76 -6.83 6.76
CA SER A 261 12.46 -6.10 8.00
C SER A 261 13.57 -6.24 9.05
#